data_AF-A0A9W6UD05-F1
#
_entry.id   AF-A0A9W6UD05-F1
#
_cell.length_a   1.000
_cell.length_b   1.000
_cell.length_c   1.000
_cell.angle_alpha   90.00
_cell.angle_beta   90.00
_cell.angle_gamma   90.00
#
_symmetry.space_group_name_H-M   'P 1'
#
loop_
_entity.id
_entity.type
_entity.pdbx_description
1 polymer ?
#
loop_
_entity_poly.entity_id
_entity_poly.type
_entity_poly.pdbx_seq_one_letter_code
_entity_poly.pdbx_strand_id
1 'polypeptide(L)'
;MSSVGFCVYTWLEVFEMTIEDDSTSAQQQHNYLELLLATKMGLVPTVDDTQEWLAFIIPRCVLFSVALVFCSSCWQIARLFLGSRRTVPCSRKLRLCYLLTTTLASLWVFSSSVVTLSVLDQSFQQSLPSFTISAYYSTEKYRVTSAYGLFRTMTSVGTVQLDNGQRVSVVARPEIIIEGTNDGGLTWKEYHFRYKPGDVTVAPRLVAPFHPRLDWQMWFAALGDYQSAPWLVYLVARLLEGSLDVKELLDTTRNPFADVPPDAIRAQLYYYDFTRLNTSWNRALPTAKILDNSSGSQWWTRTYVREYLPALERGNPSLAAFVQHHWPQSKSSPVSVELADVAVVYRALKWLCEAPWTPVGLAAGVILIQSGAAALFRLLWQRRPS
;
A
#
# COMPACT_ATOMS: atom_id res chain seq x y z
N MET A 1 28.48 -11.43 -27.66
CA MET A 1 28.97 -11.72 -26.30
C MET A 1 28.14 -10.92 -25.33
N SER A 2 27.38 -11.63 -24.52
CA SER A 2 26.41 -11.19 -23.54
C SER A 2 27.07 -10.60 -22.30
N SER A 3 26.60 -9.44 -21.85
CA SER A 3 26.64 -9.05 -20.45
C SER A 3 25.24 -8.56 -20.08
N VAL A 4 24.44 -9.48 -19.56
CA VAL A 4 23.11 -9.21 -19.00
C VAL A 4 23.32 -8.64 -17.59
N GLY A 5 23.09 -7.34 -17.43
CA GLY A 5 22.97 -6.70 -16.13
C GLY A 5 21.49 -6.65 -15.72
N PHE A 6 21.09 -7.51 -14.79
CA PHE A 6 19.79 -7.42 -14.13
C PHE A 6 19.77 -6.18 -13.23
N CYS A 7 18.93 -5.20 -13.55
CA CYS A 7 18.62 -4.07 -12.67
C CYS A 7 17.25 -4.31 -12.05
N VAL A 8 17.21 -4.42 -10.72
CA VAL A 8 15.99 -4.57 -9.92
C VAL A 8 15.32 -3.20 -9.86
N TYR A 9 14.14 -3.05 -10.47
CA TYR A 9 13.35 -1.83 -10.35
C TYR A 9 12.25 -1.98 -9.30
N THR A 10 12.31 -1.06 -8.33
CA THR A 10 11.36 -0.85 -7.25
C THR A 10 10.21 0.05 -7.71
N TRP A 11 8.99 -0.42 -7.43
CA TRP A 11 7.70 0.27 -7.43
C TRP A 11 7.77 1.81 -7.27
N LEU A 12 7.49 2.53 -8.36
CA LEU A 12 7.28 3.99 -8.38
C LEU A 12 6.34 4.42 -9.54
N GLU A 13 5.36 3.59 -9.89
CA GLU A 13 4.39 3.85 -10.98
C GLU A 13 2.99 4.12 -10.45
N VAL A 14 2.71 5.35 -10.01
CA VAL A 14 1.34 5.83 -9.71
C VAL A 14 1.04 7.23 -10.27
N PHE A 15 1.96 7.91 -10.98
CA PHE A 15 1.73 9.29 -11.40
C PHE A 15 1.53 9.46 -12.92
N GLU A 16 0.32 9.17 -13.38
CA GLU A 16 -0.33 10.01 -14.38
C GLU A 16 -1.44 10.77 -13.66
N MET A 17 -1.29 12.09 -13.53
CA MET A 17 -1.96 13.15 -14.29
C MET A 17 -1.48 14.48 -13.65
N THR A 18 -1.29 15.53 -14.45
CA THR A 18 -1.00 16.87 -13.93
C THR A 18 -2.14 17.82 -14.21
N ILE A 19 -2.34 18.70 -13.24
CA ILE A 19 -3.38 19.71 -13.09
C ILE A 19 -2.74 21.09 -13.33
N GLU A 20 -3.44 21.99 -14.03
CA GLU A 20 -3.36 23.46 -13.88
C GLU A 20 -4.13 23.84 -12.60
N ASP A 21 -3.66 24.64 -11.64
CA ASP A 21 -3.08 25.97 -11.81
C ASP A 21 -2.49 26.44 -10.45
N ASP A 22 -1.24 26.92 -10.43
CA ASP A 22 -0.83 28.07 -9.60
C ASP A 22 0.45 28.71 -10.19
N SER A 23 0.34 29.98 -10.52
CA SER A 23 0.87 30.59 -11.76
C SER A 23 2.38 30.91 -11.81
N THR A 24 3.19 30.50 -10.85
CA THR A 24 4.65 30.82 -10.88
C THR A 24 5.58 29.65 -10.55
N SER A 25 5.09 28.64 -9.84
CA SER A 25 5.89 27.44 -9.51
C SER A 25 5.61 26.26 -10.47
N ALA A 26 4.44 26.28 -11.13
CA ALA A 26 4.01 25.25 -12.07
C ALA A 26 4.88 25.18 -13.33
N GLN A 27 5.46 26.30 -13.78
CA GLN A 27 6.14 26.37 -15.08
C GLN A 27 7.47 25.59 -15.14
N GLN A 28 8.10 25.34 -13.99
CA GLN A 28 9.30 24.50 -13.91
C GLN A 28 8.96 23.00 -13.84
N GLN A 29 7.82 22.62 -13.26
CA GLN A 29 7.37 21.22 -13.20
C GLN A 29 6.67 20.77 -14.49
N HIS A 30 5.97 21.67 -15.18
CA HIS A 30 5.32 21.41 -16.47
C HIS A 30 6.34 21.02 -17.55
N ASN A 31 7.51 21.67 -17.58
CA ASN A 31 8.58 21.36 -18.52
C ASN A 31 9.18 19.96 -18.33
N TYR A 32 9.15 19.40 -17.11
CA TYR A 32 9.71 18.08 -16.82
C TYR A 32 8.78 16.93 -17.25
N LEU A 33 7.47 17.11 -17.05
CA LEU A 33 6.44 16.18 -17.50
C LEU A 33 6.21 16.25 -19.01
N GLU A 34 6.28 17.44 -19.62
CA GLU A 34 6.37 17.59 -21.07
C GLU A 34 7.61 16.90 -21.64
N LEU A 35 8.76 16.96 -20.97
CA LEU A 35 9.95 16.21 -21.40
C LEU A 35 9.74 14.69 -21.33
N LEU A 36 9.04 14.20 -20.28
CA LEU A 36 8.70 12.79 -20.10
C LEU A 36 7.61 12.29 -21.06
N LEU A 37 6.63 13.14 -21.41
CA LEU A 37 5.56 12.84 -22.38
C LEU A 37 6.03 13.00 -23.83
N ALA A 38 6.88 13.98 -24.13
CA ALA A 38 7.46 14.21 -25.45
C ALA A 38 8.53 13.15 -25.78
N THR A 39 9.23 12.61 -24.79
CA THR A 39 9.87 11.32 -24.95
C THR A 39 8.78 10.25 -24.97
N LYS A 40 8.40 9.76 -26.16
CA LYS A 40 7.60 8.52 -26.35
C LYS A 40 8.32 7.29 -25.77
N MET A 41 8.65 7.29 -24.49
CA MET A 41 9.01 6.11 -23.74
C MET A 41 7.72 5.66 -23.06
N GLY A 42 7.01 4.74 -23.72
CA GLY A 42 6.00 3.92 -23.05
C GLY A 42 6.72 3.11 -21.96
N LEU A 43 6.87 3.73 -20.79
CA LEU A 43 7.59 3.19 -19.63
C LEU A 43 6.69 2.37 -18.74
N VAL A 44 5.37 2.46 -18.92
CA VAL A 44 4.37 1.73 -18.13
C VAL A 44 3.77 0.63 -18.99
N PRO A 45 3.98 -0.66 -18.66
CA PRO A 45 3.29 -1.75 -19.35
C PRO A 45 1.79 -1.61 -19.13
N THR A 46 0.99 -1.81 -20.17
CA THR A 46 -0.46 -1.92 -19.99
C THR A 46 -0.81 -3.10 -19.08
N VAL A 47 -2.04 -3.16 -18.58
CA VAL A 47 -2.49 -4.32 -17.78
C VAL A 47 -2.32 -5.62 -18.58
N ASP A 48 -2.62 -5.57 -19.88
CA ASP A 48 -2.46 -6.68 -20.79
C ASP A 48 -0.98 -7.06 -20.96
N ASP A 49 -0.10 -6.07 -21.17
CA ASP A 49 1.36 -6.30 -21.21
C ASP A 49 1.85 -6.93 -19.90
N THR A 50 1.38 -6.44 -18.75
CA THR A 50 1.77 -6.99 -17.44
C THR A 50 1.32 -8.44 -17.29
N GLN A 51 0.11 -8.77 -17.73
CA GLN A 51 -0.39 -10.15 -17.73
C GLN A 51 0.43 -11.05 -18.66
N GLU A 52 0.76 -10.59 -19.87
CA GLU A 52 1.64 -11.32 -20.79
C GLU A 52 3.03 -11.55 -20.18
N TRP A 53 3.59 -10.55 -19.51
CA TRP A 53 4.87 -10.66 -18.82
C TRP A 53 4.80 -11.64 -17.65
N LEU A 54 3.74 -11.62 -16.83
CA LEU A 54 3.55 -12.57 -15.74
C LEU A 54 3.41 -14.01 -16.27
N ALA A 55 2.59 -14.21 -17.31
CA ALA A 55 2.43 -15.50 -17.98
C ALA A 55 3.75 -16.01 -18.59
N PHE A 56 4.63 -15.10 -19.03
CA PHE A 56 5.95 -15.44 -19.54
C PHE A 56 6.97 -15.73 -18.42
N ILE A 57 7.05 -14.88 -17.41
CA ILE A 57 8.11 -14.90 -16.39
C ILE A 57 7.86 -15.97 -15.34
N ILE A 58 6.64 -16.09 -14.82
CA ILE A 58 6.33 -16.97 -13.68
C ILE A 58 6.71 -18.43 -13.97
N PRO A 59 6.29 -19.07 -15.09
CA PRO A 59 6.62 -20.45 -15.36
C PRO A 59 8.14 -20.66 -15.50
N ARG A 60 8.85 -19.71 -16.13
CA ARG A 60 10.30 -19.77 -16.32
C ARG A 60 11.06 -19.64 -15.00
N CYS A 61 10.63 -18.75 -14.11
CA CYS A 61 11.20 -18.60 -12.78
C CYS A 61 11.00 -19.87 -11.94
N VAL A 62 9.81 -20.48 -12.01
CA VAL A 62 9.53 -21.75 -11.33
C VAL A 62 10.41 -22.87 -11.91
N LEU A 63 10.47 -23.02 -13.24
CA LEU A 63 11.32 -24.03 -13.90
C LEU A 63 12.81 -23.84 -13.58
N PHE A 64 13.30 -22.59 -13.61
CA PHE A 64 14.67 -22.27 -13.23
C PHE A 64 14.96 -22.65 -11.77
N SER A 65 14.02 -22.38 -10.87
CA SER A 65 14.15 -22.74 -9.46
C SER A 65 14.15 -24.26 -9.25
N VAL A 66 13.29 -25.01 -9.97
CA VAL A 66 13.32 -26.49 -9.98
C VAL A 66 14.67 -27.01 -10.46
N ALA A 67 15.19 -26.46 -11.57
CA ALA A 67 16.48 -26.86 -12.12
C ALA A 67 17.62 -26.56 -11.13
N LEU A 68 17.58 -25.42 -10.45
CA LEU A 68 18.58 -25.05 -9.44
C LEU A 68 18.55 -26.03 -8.25
N VAL A 69 17.36 -26.37 -7.74
CA VAL A 69 17.21 -27.38 -6.66
C VAL A 69 17.72 -28.74 -7.11
N PHE A 70 17.44 -29.16 -8.36
CA PHE A 70 17.94 -30.41 -8.91
C PHE A 70 19.47 -30.43 -9.02
N CYS A 71 20.06 -29.41 -9.65
CA CYS A 71 21.51 -29.27 -9.80
C CYS A 71 22.22 -29.21 -8.44
N SER A 72 21.67 -28.47 -7.48
CA SER A 72 22.17 -28.42 -6.10
C SER A 72 22.13 -29.79 -5.43
N SER A 73 21.02 -30.52 -5.58
CA SER A 73 20.88 -31.87 -5.03
C SER A 73 21.88 -32.85 -5.65
N CYS A 74 22.03 -32.84 -6.98
CA CYS A 74 23.00 -33.65 -7.69
C CYS A 74 24.44 -33.32 -7.26
N TRP A 75 24.77 -32.03 -7.13
CA TRP A 75 26.08 -31.57 -6.69
C TRP A 75 26.41 -32.03 -5.27
N GLN A 76 25.44 -31.94 -4.34
CA GLN A 76 25.61 -32.42 -2.97
C GLN A 76 25.85 -33.93 -2.91
N ILE A 77 25.11 -34.71 -3.69
CA ILE A 77 25.30 -36.16 -3.82
C ILE A 77 26.69 -36.46 -4.40
N ALA A 78 27.07 -35.80 -5.50
CA ALA A 78 28.38 -35.98 -6.12
C ALA A 78 29.53 -35.64 -5.16
N ARG A 79 29.41 -34.56 -4.38
CA ARG A 79 30.39 -34.16 -3.36
C ARG A 79 30.54 -35.19 -2.25
N LEU A 80 29.47 -35.89 -1.86
CA LEU A 80 29.55 -37.02 -0.92
C LEU A 80 30.31 -38.22 -1.50
N PHE A 81 30.22 -38.44 -2.82
CA PHE A 81 30.92 -39.54 -3.49
C PHE A 81 32.39 -39.21 -3.79
N LEU A 82 32.69 -37.96 -4.12
CA LEU A 82 34.04 -37.45 -4.41
C LEU A 82 34.83 -37.08 -3.15
N GLY A 83 34.14 -36.78 -2.04
CA GLY A 83 34.74 -36.49 -0.74
C GLY A 83 35.52 -37.69 -0.19
N SER A 84 36.75 -37.42 0.25
CA SER A 84 37.78 -38.39 0.68
C SER A 84 37.24 -39.64 1.41
N ARG A 85 37.72 -40.83 0.97
CA ARG A 85 37.46 -42.17 1.57
C ARG A 85 37.86 -42.31 3.05
N ARG A 86 38.35 -41.25 3.71
CA ARG A 86 38.81 -41.25 5.11
C ARG A 86 37.71 -41.19 6.16
N THR A 87 36.44 -41.02 5.78
CA THR A 87 35.32 -40.97 6.73
C THR A 87 34.76 -42.37 7.03
N VAL A 88 34.53 -42.67 8.32
CA VAL A 88 33.96 -43.93 8.82
C VAL A 88 32.63 -44.26 8.11
N PRO A 89 32.37 -45.51 7.67
CA PRO A 89 31.17 -45.88 6.89
C PRO A 89 29.83 -45.48 7.53
N CYS A 90 29.74 -45.57 8.86
CA CYS A 90 28.54 -45.18 9.63
C CYS A 90 28.22 -43.69 9.47
N SER A 91 29.24 -42.82 9.51
CA SER A 91 29.08 -41.36 9.33
C SER A 91 28.63 -40.98 7.92
N ARG A 92 28.98 -41.78 6.90
CA ARG A 92 28.61 -41.53 5.50
C ARG A 92 27.15 -41.87 5.22
N LYS A 93 26.64 -42.98 5.79
CA LYS A 93 25.22 -43.35 5.70
C LYS A 93 24.33 -42.30 6.37
N LEU A 94 24.70 -41.84 7.57
CA LEU A 94 23.95 -40.81 8.29
C LEU A 94 23.89 -39.48 7.52
N ARG A 95 25.02 -39.05 6.95
CA ARG A 95 25.08 -37.85 6.09
C ARG A 95 24.22 -37.99 4.84
N LEU A 96 24.21 -39.15 4.21
CA LEU A 96 23.36 -39.43 3.05
C LEU A 96 21.88 -39.37 3.44
N CYS A 97 21.49 -40.00 4.55
CA CYS A 97 20.11 -39.93 5.04
C CYS A 97 19.69 -38.48 5.33
N TYR A 98 20.53 -37.69 6.03
CA TYR A 98 20.26 -36.29 6.30
C TYR A 98 20.11 -35.44 5.02
N LEU A 99 20.96 -35.68 4.02
CA LEU A 99 20.86 -34.96 2.74
C LEU A 99 19.61 -35.36 1.95
N LEU A 100 19.24 -36.63 1.96
CA LEU A 100 17.99 -37.09 1.33
C LEU A 100 16.75 -36.50 2.04
N THR A 101 16.72 -36.47 3.37
CA THR A 101 15.57 -35.91 4.09
C THR A 101 15.46 -34.40 3.90
N THR A 102 16.57 -33.66 3.93
CA THR A 102 16.57 -32.20 3.72
C THR A 102 16.23 -31.81 2.28
N THR A 103 16.69 -32.56 1.28
CA THR A 103 16.33 -32.32 -0.13
C THR A 103 14.86 -32.62 -0.39
N LEU A 104 14.33 -33.72 0.15
CA LEU A 104 12.88 -34.04 0.07
C LEU A 104 12.04 -32.96 0.76
N ALA A 105 12.42 -32.51 1.95
CA ALA A 105 11.73 -31.43 2.65
C ALA A 105 11.78 -30.11 1.85
N SER A 106 12.91 -29.79 1.24
CA SER A 106 13.08 -28.57 0.43
C SER A 106 12.23 -28.60 -0.84
N LEU A 107 12.21 -29.74 -1.55
CA LEU A 107 11.36 -29.95 -2.73
C LEU A 107 9.88 -29.85 -2.39
N TRP A 108 9.49 -30.34 -1.21
CA TRP A 108 8.13 -30.27 -0.73
C TRP A 108 7.71 -28.83 -0.39
N VAL A 109 8.52 -28.09 0.37
CA VAL A 109 8.28 -26.66 0.65
C VAL A 109 8.23 -25.85 -0.65
N PHE A 110 9.16 -26.12 -1.57
CA PHE A 110 9.18 -25.47 -2.87
C PHE A 110 7.88 -25.77 -3.65
N SER A 111 7.45 -27.02 -3.71
CA SER A 111 6.20 -27.43 -4.39
C SER A 111 4.97 -26.72 -3.80
N SER A 112 4.88 -26.60 -2.47
CA SER A 112 3.81 -25.85 -1.81
C SER A 112 3.87 -24.35 -2.13
N SER A 113 5.07 -23.78 -2.27
CA SER A 113 5.25 -22.35 -2.61
C SER A 113 4.88 -22.01 -4.06
N VAL A 114 5.03 -22.97 -4.98
CA VAL A 114 4.63 -22.79 -6.39
C VAL A 114 3.13 -22.54 -6.49
N VAL A 115 2.32 -23.21 -5.67
CA VAL A 115 0.87 -23.00 -5.61
C VAL A 115 0.52 -21.59 -5.11
N THR A 116 1.29 -21.05 -4.17
CA THR A 116 1.06 -19.68 -3.69
C THR A 116 1.48 -18.62 -4.71
N LEU A 117 2.53 -18.89 -5.49
CA LEU A 117 3.03 -18.00 -6.54
C LEU A 117 2.15 -18.04 -7.79
N SER A 118 1.56 -19.19 -8.11
CA SER A 118 0.70 -19.34 -9.30
C SER A 118 -0.57 -18.51 -9.22
N VAL A 119 -0.98 -18.02 -8.05
CA VAL A 119 -2.12 -17.11 -7.93
C VAL A 119 -1.92 -15.80 -8.70
N LEU A 120 -0.68 -15.44 -9.04
CA LEU A 120 -0.38 -14.26 -9.87
C LEU A 120 -0.75 -14.44 -11.35
N ASP A 121 -0.87 -15.68 -11.84
CA ASP A 121 -1.30 -15.98 -13.20
C ASP A 121 -2.23 -17.19 -13.25
N GLN A 122 -3.48 -16.94 -13.64
CA GLN A 122 -4.51 -17.96 -13.68
C GLN A 122 -4.21 -19.08 -14.70
N SER A 123 -3.57 -18.74 -15.82
CA SER A 123 -3.19 -19.70 -16.86
C SER A 123 -2.17 -20.70 -16.32
N PHE A 124 -1.10 -20.20 -15.70
CA PHE A 124 -0.10 -21.03 -15.06
C PHE A 124 -0.68 -21.85 -13.90
N GLN A 125 -1.59 -21.27 -13.10
CA GLN A 125 -2.26 -22.01 -12.02
C GLN A 125 -3.04 -23.22 -12.54
N GLN A 126 -3.71 -23.11 -13.69
CA GLN A 126 -4.43 -24.22 -14.32
C GLN A 126 -3.48 -25.29 -14.90
N SER A 127 -2.27 -24.90 -15.30
CA SER A 127 -1.25 -25.82 -15.81
C SER A 127 -0.53 -26.64 -14.74
N LEU A 128 -0.79 -26.38 -13.45
CA LEU A 128 -0.07 -27.03 -12.35
C LEU A 128 -0.41 -28.52 -12.23
N PRO A 129 0.59 -29.39 -12.06
CA PRO A 129 0.36 -30.81 -11.78
C PRO A 129 -0.41 -31.02 -10.47
N SER A 130 -1.31 -32.00 -10.46
CA SER A 130 -2.15 -32.33 -9.29
C SER A 130 -1.36 -32.62 -8.01
N PHE A 131 -0.14 -33.15 -8.11
CA PHE A 131 0.71 -33.41 -6.94
C PHE A 131 1.14 -32.13 -6.22
N THR A 132 1.37 -31.02 -6.94
CA THR A 132 1.77 -29.73 -6.32
C THR A 132 0.63 -29.16 -5.49
N ILE A 133 -0.59 -29.24 -6.02
CA ILE A 133 -1.82 -28.83 -5.35
C ILE A 133 -2.07 -29.70 -4.10
N SER A 134 -1.92 -31.02 -4.23
CA SER A 134 -2.05 -31.94 -3.10
C SER A 134 -1.01 -31.70 -2.00
N ALA A 135 0.24 -31.40 -2.38
CA ALA A 135 1.30 -31.06 -1.43
C ALA A 135 0.97 -29.78 -0.65
N TYR A 136 0.48 -28.74 -1.33
CA TYR A 136 0.01 -27.51 -0.69
C TYR A 136 -1.12 -27.80 0.30
N TYR A 137 -2.20 -28.47 -0.10
CA TYR A 137 -3.35 -28.74 0.77
C TYR A 137 -3.01 -29.61 1.99
N SER A 138 -2.07 -30.55 1.85
CA SER A 138 -1.57 -31.32 3.01
C SER A 138 -0.85 -30.46 4.05
N THR A 139 -0.38 -29.26 3.66
CA THR A 139 0.39 -28.34 4.51
C THR A 139 -0.33 -27.07 4.91
N GLU A 140 -1.48 -26.81 4.31
CA GLU A 140 -2.21 -25.56 4.48
C GLU A 140 -2.52 -25.27 5.95
N LYS A 141 -2.91 -26.31 6.71
CA LYS A 141 -3.18 -26.21 8.15
C LYS A 141 -1.98 -25.70 8.96
N TYR A 142 -0.77 -25.99 8.50
CA TYR A 142 0.48 -25.59 9.16
C TYR A 142 1.02 -24.26 8.64
N ARG A 143 0.39 -23.66 7.61
CA ARG A 143 0.78 -22.38 7.00
C ARG A 143 2.27 -22.33 6.60
N VAL A 144 2.83 -23.45 6.15
CA VAL A 144 4.24 -23.57 5.72
C VAL A 144 4.56 -22.59 4.59
N THR A 145 3.62 -22.42 3.68
CA THR A 145 3.65 -21.41 2.62
C THR A 145 2.33 -20.67 2.60
N SER A 146 2.37 -19.34 2.57
CA SER A 146 1.19 -18.50 2.42
C SER A 146 1.46 -17.50 1.32
N ALA A 147 0.47 -17.26 0.45
CA ALA A 147 0.48 -16.03 -0.32
C ALA A 147 0.42 -14.87 0.69
N TYR A 148 1.29 -13.87 0.53
CA TYR A 148 1.18 -12.62 1.30
C TYR A 148 -0.14 -11.97 0.89
N GLY A 149 -1.14 -12.07 1.75
CA GLY A 149 -2.54 -11.79 1.43
C GLY A 149 -3.17 -10.75 2.32
N LEU A 150 -2.36 -9.92 3.02
CA LEU A 150 -2.89 -8.93 3.95
C LEU A 150 -3.96 -8.04 3.29
N PHE A 151 -3.87 -7.85 1.95
CA PHE A 151 -4.65 -6.87 1.20
C PHE A 151 -4.94 -7.28 -0.26
N ARG A 152 -5.31 -8.54 -0.51
CA ARG A 152 -5.47 -9.09 -1.88
C ARG A 152 -6.53 -8.35 -2.73
N THR A 153 -7.50 -7.68 -2.12
CA THR A 153 -8.50 -6.82 -2.81
C THR A 153 -8.91 -5.66 -1.90
N MET A 154 -8.12 -4.57 -1.82
CA MET A 154 -8.38 -3.47 -0.86
C MET A 154 -9.53 -2.54 -1.23
N THR A 155 -9.97 -2.56 -2.49
CA THR A 155 -10.80 -1.50 -3.05
C THR A 155 -12.12 -2.03 -3.61
N SER A 156 -12.52 -3.27 -3.32
CA SER A 156 -13.81 -3.76 -3.81
C SER A 156 -14.93 -3.36 -2.86
N VAL A 157 -15.89 -2.55 -3.32
CA VAL A 157 -17.12 -2.21 -2.54
C VAL A 157 -18.32 -3.06 -2.92
N GLY A 158 -18.17 -3.94 -3.91
CA GLY A 158 -19.22 -4.85 -4.35
C GLY A 158 -18.83 -5.59 -5.63
N THR A 159 -19.77 -6.33 -6.21
CA THR A 159 -19.60 -6.98 -7.51
C THR A 159 -20.77 -6.64 -8.41
N VAL A 160 -20.51 -6.27 -9.66
CA VAL A 160 -21.52 -6.09 -10.71
C VAL A 160 -21.46 -7.27 -11.67
N GLN A 161 -22.62 -7.75 -12.11
CA GLN A 161 -22.71 -8.76 -13.15
C GLN A 161 -22.88 -8.04 -14.50
N LEU A 162 -21.97 -8.33 -15.43
CA LEU A 162 -22.02 -7.83 -16.80
C LEU A 162 -23.05 -8.61 -17.62
N ASP A 163 -23.47 -8.05 -18.76
CA ASP A 163 -24.46 -8.65 -19.66
C ASP A 163 -24.02 -10.03 -20.21
N ASN A 164 -22.71 -10.28 -20.27
CA ASN A 164 -22.12 -11.56 -20.66
C ASN A 164 -22.09 -12.61 -19.52
N GLY A 165 -22.67 -12.30 -18.35
CA GLY A 165 -22.70 -13.18 -17.17
C GLY A 165 -21.45 -13.10 -16.28
N GLN A 166 -20.43 -12.33 -16.65
CA GLN A 166 -19.20 -12.19 -15.87
C GLN A 166 -19.43 -11.29 -14.66
N ARG A 167 -18.90 -11.69 -13.49
CA ARG A 167 -18.93 -10.87 -12.27
C ARG A 167 -17.62 -10.10 -12.14
N VAL A 168 -17.72 -8.78 -12.01
CA VAL A 168 -16.56 -7.88 -11.86
C VAL A 168 -16.69 -7.11 -10.55
N SER A 169 -15.59 -7.01 -9.81
CA SER A 169 -15.53 -6.21 -8.58
C SER A 169 -15.59 -4.71 -8.90
N VAL A 170 -16.45 -3.99 -8.18
CA VAL A 170 -16.50 -2.52 -8.23
C VAL A 170 -15.36 -1.97 -7.41
N VAL A 171 -14.40 -1.34 -8.08
CA VAL A 171 -13.22 -0.75 -7.46
C VAL A 171 -13.56 0.66 -6.95
N ALA A 172 -13.82 0.82 -5.66
CA ALA A 172 -13.96 2.11 -4.99
C ALA A 172 -13.42 2.06 -3.55
N ARG A 173 -13.17 3.23 -2.96
CA ARG A 173 -12.66 3.37 -1.61
C ARG A 173 -13.76 3.92 -0.68
N PRO A 174 -14.11 3.23 0.40
CA PRO A 174 -14.96 3.82 1.43
C PRO A 174 -14.20 4.91 2.17
N GLU A 175 -14.78 6.11 2.22
CA GLU A 175 -14.21 7.28 2.87
C GLU A 175 -15.23 7.93 3.78
N ILE A 176 -14.82 8.17 5.03
CA ILE A 176 -15.58 8.97 5.98
C ILE A 176 -15.22 10.44 5.76
N ILE A 177 -16.24 11.26 5.59
CA ILE A 177 -16.14 12.73 5.50
C ILE A 177 -16.74 13.31 6.78
N ILE A 178 -15.92 14.06 7.52
CA ILE A 178 -16.34 14.72 8.76
C ILE A 178 -16.83 16.12 8.39
N GLU A 179 -18.02 16.47 8.85
CA GLU A 179 -18.65 17.75 8.54
C GLU A 179 -19.04 18.47 9.84
N GLY A 180 -18.78 19.77 9.93
CA GLY A 180 -19.23 20.62 11.04
C GLY A 180 -20.28 21.66 10.61
N THR A 181 -21.01 22.19 11.58
CA THR A 181 -21.98 23.29 11.39
C THR A 181 -21.84 24.33 12.51
N ASN A 182 -22.17 25.60 12.22
CA ASN A 182 -22.26 26.71 13.18
C ASN A 182 -23.62 27.45 13.08
N ASP A 183 -24.58 26.86 12.38
CA ASP A 183 -25.87 27.50 12.05
C ASP A 183 -27.05 26.56 12.32
N GLY A 184 -26.93 25.72 13.36
CA GLY A 184 -27.99 24.80 13.76
C GLY A 184 -28.26 23.68 12.73
N GLY A 185 -27.27 23.35 11.90
CA GLY A 185 -27.36 22.27 10.92
C GLY A 185 -27.92 22.66 9.56
N LEU A 186 -28.06 23.96 9.27
CA LEU A 186 -28.46 24.46 7.95
C LEU A 186 -27.36 24.26 6.91
N THR A 187 -26.12 24.55 7.27
CA THR A 187 -24.94 24.33 6.41
C THR A 187 -23.92 23.44 7.11
N TRP A 188 -23.39 22.49 6.34
CA TRP A 188 -22.39 21.52 6.78
C TRP A 188 -21.12 21.71 5.96
N LYS A 189 -20.00 21.95 6.62
CA LYS A 189 -18.69 22.19 5.98
C LYS A 189 -17.74 21.05 6.31
N GLU A 190 -17.07 20.54 5.27
CA GLU A 190 -16.17 19.39 5.37
C GLU A 190 -14.84 19.76 6.04
N TYR A 191 -14.38 18.94 6.97
CA TYR A 191 -12.99 18.96 7.43
C TYR A 191 -12.11 18.27 6.38
N HIS A 192 -11.12 18.99 5.88
CA HIS A 192 -10.16 18.44 4.93
C HIS A 192 -9.01 17.72 5.64
N PHE A 193 -8.63 16.57 5.08
CA PHE A 193 -7.47 15.80 5.51
C PHE A 193 -6.31 16.06 4.54
N ARG A 194 -5.08 15.81 5.01
CA ARG A 194 -3.88 16.13 4.24
C ARG A 194 -3.63 15.16 3.11
N TYR A 195 -3.89 13.87 3.33
CA TYR A 195 -3.41 12.81 2.44
C TYR A 195 -4.50 11.86 1.95
N LYS A 196 -5.56 11.62 2.74
CA LYS A 196 -6.71 10.85 2.24
C LYS A 196 -7.54 11.67 1.23
N PRO A 197 -8.25 11.01 0.31
CA PRO A 197 -9.24 11.63 -0.56
C PRO A 197 -10.31 12.39 0.23
N GLY A 198 -10.77 13.48 -0.36
CA GLY A 198 -11.87 14.29 0.12
C GLY A 198 -12.37 15.18 -1.01
N ASP A 199 -11.59 16.20 -1.36
CA ASP A 199 -11.89 16.99 -2.56
C ASP A 199 -11.72 16.13 -3.83
N VAL A 200 -12.78 16.05 -4.63
CA VAL A 200 -12.84 15.23 -5.85
C VAL A 200 -11.95 15.76 -6.98
N THR A 201 -11.52 17.03 -6.89
CA THR A 201 -10.65 17.69 -7.87
C THR A 201 -9.17 17.54 -7.56
N VAL A 202 -8.82 17.00 -6.38
CA VAL A 202 -7.43 16.91 -5.92
C VAL A 202 -6.86 15.52 -6.22
N ALA A 203 -5.70 15.51 -6.88
CA ALA A 203 -4.93 14.30 -7.13
C ALA A 203 -4.51 13.59 -5.83
N PRO A 204 -4.42 12.25 -5.82
CA PRO A 204 -3.77 11.53 -4.72
C PRO A 204 -2.33 12.01 -4.50
N ARG A 205 -1.92 12.18 -3.25
CA ARG A 205 -0.54 12.57 -2.90
C ARG A 205 0.35 11.35 -2.77
N LEU A 206 1.64 11.49 -3.11
CA LEU A 206 2.66 10.49 -2.74
C LEU A 206 2.93 10.61 -1.25
N VAL A 207 2.49 9.62 -0.48
CA VAL A 207 2.70 9.61 0.97
C VAL A 207 3.97 8.85 1.36
N ALA A 208 4.40 7.86 0.58
CA ALA A 208 5.58 7.06 0.93
C ALA A 208 6.87 7.92 0.97
N PRO A 209 7.76 7.75 1.97
CA PRO A 209 7.74 6.75 3.05
C PRO A 209 6.96 7.18 4.31
N PHE A 210 6.37 8.38 4.31
CA PHE A 210 5.52 8.88 5.37
C PHE A 210 4.21 8.07 5.43
N HIS A 211 3.86 7.58 6.62
CA HIS A 211 2.65 6.79 6.83
C HIS A 211 1.68 7.62 7.67
N PRO A 212 0.80 8.43 7.05
CA PRO A 212 -0.12 9.29 7.79
C PRO A 212 -1.08 8.42 8.60
N ARG A 213 -0.84 8.35 9.91
CA ARG A 213 -1.54 7.40 10.78
C ARG A 213 -3.02 7.69 10.88
N LEU A 214 -3.42 8.96 11.01
CA LEU A 214 -4.83 9.33 11.09
C LEU A 214 -5.56 9.02 9.78
N ASP A 215 -5.08 9.53 8.64
CA ASP A 215 -5.66 9.29 7.31
C ASP A 215 -5.79 7.79 6.98
N TRP A 216 -4.81 6.99 7.39
CA TRP A 216 -4.84 5.54 7.24
C TRP A 216 -5.89 4.87 8.15
N GLN A 217 -5.99 5.30 9.41
CA GLN A 217 -7.00 4.79 10.35
C GLN A 217 -8.43 5.14 9.90
N MET A 218 -8.64 6.29 9.26
CA MET A 218 -9.95 6.67 8.70
C MET A 218 -10.45 5.64 7.68
N TRP A 219 -9.56 5.09 6.85
CA TRP A 219 -9.92 4.05 5.88
C TRP A 219 -10.38 2.76 6.56
N PHE A 220 -9.69 2.33 7.61
CA PHE A 220 -10.12 1.15 8.37
C PHE A 220 -11.45 1.38 9.07
N ALA A 221 -11.67 2.56 9.66
CA ALA A 221 -12.95 2.89 10.27
C ALA A 221 -14.09 2.82 9.24
N ALA A 222 -13.85 3.26 8.00
CA ALA A 222 -14.84 3.25 6.92
C ALA A 222 -15.29 1.84 6.49
N LEU A 223 -14.54 0.79 6.85
CA LEU A 223 -14.91 -0.61 6.59
C LEU A 223 -15.94 -1.17 7.60
N GLY A 224 -16.14 -0.49 8.73
CA GLY A 224 -17.05 -0.91 9.78
C GLY A 224 -18.02 0.21 10.16
N ASP A 225 -18.46 0.21 11.42
CA ASP A 225 -19.33 1.22 12.00
C ASP A 225 -18.58 2.05 13.04
N TYR A 226 -19.07 3.26 13.32
CA TYR A 226 -18.44 4.16 14.28
C TYR A 226 -18.30 3.54 15.68
N GLN A 227 -19.16 2.59 16.03
CA GLN A 227 -19.13 1.87 17.31
C GLN A 227 -17.88 0.98 17.45
N SER A 228 -17.35 0.44 16.35
CA SER A 228 -16.09 -0.33 16.35
C SER A 228 -14.86 0.57 16.26
N ALA A 229 -15.04 1.87 16.06
CA ALA A 229 -13.99 2.89 16.06
C ALA A 229 -14.21 3.98 17.14
N PRO A 230 -14.17 3.67 18.46
CA PRO A 230 -14.35 4.66 19.53
C PRO A 230 -13.42 5.87 19.44
N TRP A 231 -12.22 5.68 18.88
CA TRP A 231 -11.24 6.75 18.69
C TRP A 231 -11.74 7.84 17.73
N LEU A 232 -12.60 7.49 16.77
CA LEU A 232 -13.20 8.46 15.83
C LEU A 232 -14.21 9.35 16.56
N VAL A 233 -14.99 8.77 17.48
CA VAL A 233 -15.92 9.53 18.33
C VAL A 233 -15.14 10.47 19.25
N TYR A 234 -13.99 10.02 19.79
CA TYR A 234 -13.09 10.88 20.56
C TYR A 234 -12.47 12.00 19.72
N LEU A 235 -12.05 11.71 18.48
CA LEU A 235 -11.58 12.71 17.52
C LEU A 235 -12.64 13.80 17.31
N VAL A 236 -13.91 13.41 17.09
CA VAL A 236 -15.03 14.34 16.93
C VAL A 236 -15.26 15.17 18.19
N ALA A 237 -15.20 14.57 19.39
CA ALA A 237 -15.31 15.31 20.65
C ALA A 237 -14.23 16.40 20.78
N ARG A 238 -12.97 16.06 20.45
CA ARG A 238 -11.86 17.03 20.49
C ARG A 238 -11.97 18.12 19.43
N LEU A 239 -12.56 17.82 18.27
CA LEU A 239 -12.87 18.82 17.25
C LEU A 239 -13.99 19.77 17.70
N LEU A 240 -15.03 19.27 18.36
CA LEU A 240 -16.11 20.08 18.96
C LEU A 240 -15.58 21.02 20.06
N GLU A 241 -14.56 20.59 20.81
CA GLU A 241 -13.85 21.40 21.81
C GLU A 241 -12.88 22.42 21.18
N GLY A 242 -12.58 22.29 19.88
CA GLY A 242 -11.64 23.17 19.20
C GLY A 242 -10.16 22.89 19.49
N SER A 243 -9.82 21.67 19.95
CA SER A 243 -8.45 21.29 20.32
C SER A 243 -7.43 21.56 19.20
N LEU A 244 -6.43 22.40 19.47
CA LEU A 244 -5.37 22.74 18.51
C LEU A 244 -4.59 21.51 18.05
N ASP A 245 -4.16 20.66 18.99
CA ASP A 245 -3.40 19.44 18.70
C ASP A 245 -4.10 18.51 17.69
N VAL A 246 -5.44 18.48 17.70
CA VAL A 246 -6.23 17.65 16.79
C VAL A 246 -6.44 18.34 15.45
N LYS A 247 -6.67 19.65 15.45
CA LYS A 247 -6.72 20.45 14.21
C LYS A 247 -5.40 20.36 13.44
N GLU A 248 -4.27 20.29 14.13
CA GLU A 248 -2.94 20.10 13.54
C GLU A 248 -2.72 18.72 12.89
N LEU A 249 -3.59 17.74 13.12
CA LEU A 249 -3.56 16.46 12.39
C LEU A 249 -4.24 16.56 11.02
N LEU A 250 -5.10 17.56 10.82
CA LEU A 250 -5.89 17.78 9.60
C LEU A 250 -5.22 18.80 8.67
N ASP A 251 -5.84 19.05 7.52
CA ASP A 251 -5.41 20.11 6.59
C ASP A 251 -5.79 21.48 7.17
N THR A 252 -4.80 22.17 7.72
CA THR A 252 -4.99 23.48 8.37
C THR A 252 -5.21 24.61 7.36
N THR A 253 -4.83 24.43 6.09
CA THR A 253 -4.96 25.46 5.05
C THR A 253 -6.39 25.64 4.58
N ARG A 254 -7.21 24.58 4.70
CA ARG A 254 -8.61 24.54 4.29
C ARG A 254 -9.53 24.23 5.48
N ASN A 255 -9.20 24.72 6.67
CA ASN A 255 -10.03 24.48 7.86
C ASN A 255 -11.23 25.46 7.90
N PRO A 256 -12.48 24.98 7.76
CA PRO A 256 -13.66 25.86 7.84
C PRO A 256 -13.96 26.39 9.24
N PHE A 257 -13.33 25.83 10.28
CA PHE A 257 -13.53 26.15 11.70
C PHE A 257 -12.20 26.54 12.36
N ALA A 258 -11.48 27.48 11.74
CA ALA A 258 -10.20 27.97 12.25
C ALA A 258 -10.37 28.68 13.60
N ASP A 259 -11.18 29.75 13.62
CA ASP A 259 -11.32 30.64 14.78
C ASP A 259 -12.32 30.13 15.82
N VAL A 260 -13.49 29.67 15.36
CA VAL A 260 -14.58 29.21 16.22
C VAL A 260 -14.83 27.73 15.93
N PRO A 261 -14.85 26.85 16.96
CA PRO A 261 -15.18 25.45 16.76
C PRO A 261 -16.60 25.27 16.20
N PRO A 262 -16.95 24.10 15.63
CA PRO A 262 -18.29 23.77 15.13
C PRO A 262 -19.27 23.43 16.27
N ASP A 263 -20.50 23.93 16.23
CA ASP A 263 -21.54 23.66 17.23
C ASP A 263 -22.03 22.21 17.20
N ALA A 264 -22.02 21.58 16.03
CA ALA A 264 -22.22 20.15 15.89
C ALA A 264 -21.31 19.57 14.79
N ILE A 265 -20.97 18.30 14.92
CA ILE A 265 -20.21 17.54 13.92
C ILE A 265 -20.95 16.25 13.61
N ARG A 266 -21.03 15.90 12.32
CA ARG A 266 -21.50 14.60 11.83
C ARG A 266 -20.44 13.96 10.94
N ALA A 267 -20.62 12.67 10.63
CA ALA A 267 -19.78 12.01 9.65
C ALA A 267 -20.62 11.24 8.63
N GLN A 268 -20.26 11.36 7.36
CA GLN A 268 -20.94 10.75 6.23
C GLN A 268 -20.00 9.76 5.53
N LEU A 269 -20.53 8.61 5.11
CA LEU A 269 -19.76 7.61 4.35
C LEU A 269 -20.02 7.78 2.85
N TYR A 270 -18.94 7.84 2.08
CA TYR A 270 -18.97 7.92 0.63
C TYR A 270 -18.09 6.82 0.02
N TYR A 271 -18.41 6.41 -1.21
CA TYR A 271 -17.50 5.65 -2.05
C TYR A 271 -16.79 6.58 -3.02
N TYR A 272 -15.46 6.58 -2.96
CA TYR A 272 -14.58 7.30 -3.88
C TYR A 272 -14.05 6.34 -4.93
N ASP A 273 -14.40 6.58 -6.18
CA ASP A 273 -13.84 5.86 -7.33
C ASP A 273 -13.02 6.83 -8.16
N PHE A 274 -11.98 6.33 -8.81
CA PHE A 274 -11.19 7.12 -9.74
C PHE A 274 -12.02 7.42 -10.98
N THR A 275 -11.89 8.66 -11.45
CA THR A 275 -12.27 8.99 -12.82
C THR A 275 -11.33 8.29 -13.79
N ARG A 276 -11.86 7.81 -14.92
CA ARG A 276 -11.11 6.97 -15.86
C ARG A 276 -11.07 7.60 -17.25
N LEU A 277 -9.97 7.36 -17.97
CA LEU A 277 -9.85 7.76 -19.38
C LEU A 277 -10.78 6.92 -20.28
N ASN A 278 -11.13 7.43 -21.45
CA ASN A 278 -11.98 6.71 -22.39
C ASN A 278 -11.20 5.60 -23.15
N THR A 279 -10.95 4.47 -22.49
CA THR A 279 -10.36 3.27 -23.09
C THR A 279 -11.40 2.17 -23.28
N SER A 280 -11.13 1.18 -24.12
CA SER A 280 -12.00 0.00 -24.29
C SER A 280 -12.22 -0.75 -22.97
N TRP A 281 -11.17 -0.89 -22.15
CA TRP A 281 -11.25 -1.53 -20.83
C TRP A 281 -12.11 -0.73 -19.84
N ASN A 282 -11.94 0.60 -19.77
CA ASN A 282 -12.72 1.45 -18.86
C ASN A 282 -14.21 1.46 -19.23
N ARG A 283 -14.55 1.38 -20.52
CA ARG A 283 -15.93 1.26 -21.02
C ARG A 283 -16.61 -0.05 -20.68
N ALA A 284 -15.83 -1.11 -20.43
CA ALA A 284 -16.38 -2.41 -20.05
C ALA A 284 -16.88 -2.45 -18.60
N LEU A 285 -16.60 -1.41 -17.79
CA LEU A 285 -17.06 -1.29 -16.40
C LEU A 285 -18.30 -0.38 -16.33
N PRO A 286 -19.50 -0.92 -16.03
CA PRO A 286 -20.75 -0.14 -16.06
C PRO A 286 -20.78 1.01 -15.05
N THR A 287 -20.04 0.90 -13.94
CA THR A 287 -19.99 1.90 -12.87
C THR A 287 -18.90 2.94 -13.05
N ALA A 288 -18.03 2.80 -14.06
CA ALA A 288 -16.91 3.72 -14.26
C ALA A 288 -17.38 5.05 -14.85
N LYS A 289 -17.07 6.17 -14.17
CA LYS A 289 -17.18 7.48 -14.79
C LYS A 289 -15.99 7.72 -15.71
N ILE A 290 -16.31 7.90 -16.99
CA ILE A 290 -15.33 8.27 -18.01
C ILE A 290 -15.25 9.80 -18.06
N LEU A 291 -14.03 10.33 -18.03
CA LEU A 291 -13.80 11.75 -18.28
C LEU A 291 -13.97 12.03 -19.77
N ASP A 292 -14.87 12.96 -20.09
CA ASP A 292 -14.86 13.60 -21.40
C ASP A 292 -13.67 14.57 -21.44
N ASN A 293 -12.93 14.60 -22.56
CA ASN A 293 -11.76 15.46 -22.76
C ASN A 293 -12.03 16.98 -22.53
N SER A 294 -13.29 17.38 -22.38
CA SER A 294 -13.76 18.76 -22.22
C SER A 294 -14.17 19.14 -20.79
N SER A 295 -14.27 18.17 -19.87
CA SER A 295 -14.70 18.42 -18.48
C SER A 295 -13.48 18.57 -17.59
N GLY A 296 -13.42 19.62 -16.76
CA GLY A 296 -12.26 19.96 -15.93
C GLY A 296 -11.72 18.82 -15.04
N SER A 297 -10.54 19.03 -14.45
CA SER A 297 -9.71 18.02 -13.77
C SER A 297 -10.34 17.42 -12.50
N GLN A 298 -11.40 16.63 -12.64
CA GLN A 298 -11.93 15.79 -11.58
C GLN A 298 -11.15 14.48 -11.53
N TRP A 299 -10.59 14.13 -10.38
CA TRP A 299 -9.81 12.91 -10.15
C TRP A 299 -10.62 11.78 -9.55
N TRP A 300 -11.68 12.13 -8.83
CA TRP A 300 -12.52 11.19 -8.11
C TRP A 300 -13.99 11.42 -8.42
N THR A 301 -14.75 10.35 -8.47
CA THR A 301 -16.19 10.40 -8.26
C THR A 301 -16.51 9.98 -6.86
N ARG A 302 -17.40 10.71 -6.20
CA ARG A 302 -17.93 10.31 -4.90
C ARG A 302 -19.42 10.01 -4.98
N THR A 303 -19.83 8.90 -4.39
CA THR A 303 -21.24 8.51 -4.26
C THR A 303 -21.58 8.38 -2.79
N TYR A 304 -22.65 9.05 -2.36
CA TYR A 304 -23.13 8.95 -0.98
C TYR A 304 -23.62 7.54 -0.68
N VAL A 305 -23.20 6.99 0.46
CA VAL A 305 -23.60 5.64 0.90
C VAL A 305 -24.63 5.74 2.01
N ARG A 306 -24.25 6.37 3.13
CA ARG A 306 -25.07 6.48 4.34
C ARG A 306 -24.48 7.47 5.32
N GLU A 307 -25.28 7.83 6.31
CA GLU A 307 -24.78 8.46 7.53
C GLU A 307 -23.90 7.46 8.29
N TYR A 308 -22.69 7.91 8.63
CA TYR A 308 -21.71 7.11 9.36
C TYR A 308 -21.78 7.37 10.86
N LEU A 309 -21.83 8.65 11.25
CA LEU A 309 -21.98 9.11 12.63
C LEU A 309 -23.04 10.22 12.65
N PRO A 310 -24.10 10.09 13.48
CA PRO A 310 -25.12 11.13 13.59
C PRO A 310 -24.50 12.43 14.13
N ALA A 311 -25.22 13.54 13.95
CA ALA A 311 -24.77 14.83 14.45
C ALA A 311 -24.59 14.80 15.99
N LEU A 312 -23.36 15.05 16.42
CA LEU A 312 -22.99 15.22 17.81
C LEU A 312 -22.82 16.71 18.11
N GLU A 313 -23.63 17.20 19.04
CA GLU A 313 -23.59 18.60 19.48
C GLU A 313 -22.51 18.84 20.52
N ARG A 314 -21.94 20.04 20.51
CA ARG A 314 -21.02 20.51 21.54
C ARG A 314 -21.75 20.57 22.89
N GLY A 315 -21.15 19.97 23.91
CA GLY A 315 -21.74 19.92 25.25
C GLY A 315 -22.76 18.79 25.46
N ASN A 316 -22.91 17.87 24.51
CA ASN A 316 -23.77 16.70 24.68
C ASN A 316 -23.30 15.82 25.86
N PRO A 317 -24.13 15.59 26.91
CA PRO A 317 -23.73 14.83 28.09
C PRO A 317 -23.44 13.35 27.79
N SER A 318 -24.12 12.76 26.80
CA SER A 318 -23.88 11.38 26.37
C SER A 318 -22.51 11.22 25.71
N LEU A 319 -22.06 12.23 24.96
CA LEU A 319 -20.71 12.25 24.39
C LEU A 319 -19.65 12.36 25.49
N ALA A 320 -19.86 13.24 26.47
CA ALA A 320 -18.96 13.38 27.61
C ALA A 320 -18.84 12.06 28.40
N ALA A 321 -19.97 11.40 28.68
CA ALA A 321 -20.00 10.10 29.34
C ALA A 321 -19.28 9.01 28.53
N PHE A 322 -19.47 8.98 27.20
CA PHE A 322 -18.79 8.04 26.30
C PHE A 322 -17.26 8.22 26.36
N VAL A 323 -16.80 9.47 26.28
CA VAL A 323 -15.38 9.81 26.36
C VAL A 323 -14.79 9.41 27.70
N GLN A 324 -15.47 9.71 28.81
CA GLN A 324 -15.03 9.35 30.15
C GLN A 324 -14.94 7.83 30.34
N HIS A 325 -15.85 7.05 29.73
CA HIS A 325 -15.85 5.60 29.81
C HIS A 325 -14.64 4.97 29.09
N HIS A 326 -14.31 5.44 27.88
CA HIS A 326 -13.24 4.87 27.05
C HIS A 326 -11.84 5.47 27.33
N TRP A 327 -11.79 6.73 27.74
CA TRP A 327 -10.57 7.46 28.12
C TRP A 327 -10.73 8.06 29.51
N PRO A 328 -10.80 7.24 30.58
CA PRO A 328 -10.81 7.76 31.94
C PRO A 328 -9.55 8.59 32.16
N GLN A 329 -9.70 9.82 32.67
CA GLN A 329 -8.55 10.68 32.94
C GLN A 329 -7.64 9.99 33.97
N SER A 330 -6.53 9.41 33.52
CA SER A 330 -5.47 8.96 34.41
C SER A 330 -4.64 10.17 34.80
N LYS A 331 -4.27 10.28 36.07
CA LYS A 331 -3.20 11.19 36.54
C LYS A 331 -1.86 10.66 36.01
N SER A 332 -1.65 10.69 34.69
CA SER A 332 -0.32 10.47 34.14
C SER A 332 0.35 11.82 34.00
N SER A 333 1.50 11.96 34.67
CA SER A 333 2.41 13.07 34.44
C SER A 333 2.72 13.15 32.94
N PRO A 334 2.82 14.36 32.36
CA PRO A 334 3.18 14.50 30.96
C PRO A 334 4.51 13.78 30.75
N VAL A 335 4.50 12.69 29.99
CA VAL A 335 5.74 12.10 29.50
C VAL A 335 6.28 13.12 28.50
N SER A 336 7.19 13.96 28.97
CA SER A 336 8.02 14.80 28.11
C SER A 336 8.97 13.88 27.35
N VAL A 337 8.45 13.20 26.33
CA VAL A 337 9.31 12.72 25.24
C VAL A 337 9.98 13.97 24.71
N GLU A 338 11.32 14.02 24.70
CA GLU A 338 12.07 15.11 24.07
C GLU A 338 11.68 15.17 22.58
N LEU A 339 10.63 15.94 22.30
CA LEU A 339 10.06 16.16 20.97
C LEU A 339 11.09 16.78 20.01
N ALA A 340 12.19 17.33 20.53
CA ALA A 340 13.25 17.95 19.74
C ALA A 340 13.87 16.97 18.72
N ASP A 341 14.20 15.75 19.13
CA ASP A 341 14.86 14.77 18.25
C ASP A 341 13.88 14.19 17.21
N VAL A 342 12.62 13.99 17.60
CA VAL A 342 11.57 13.51 16.68
C VAL A 342 11.12 14.63 15.72
N ALA A 343 11.16 15.89 16.15
CA ALA A 343 10.76 17.04 15.32
C ALA A 343 11.70 17.29 14.14
N VAL A 344 13.00 16.95 14.25
CA VAL A 344 13.94 17.05 13.13
C VAL A 344 13.61 16.00 12.07
N VAL A 345 13.40 14.74 12.49
CA VAL A 345 13.01 13.64 11.59
C VAL A 345 11.65 13.92 10.96
N TYR A 346 10.68 14.39 11.73
CA TYR A 346 9.36 14.78 11.22
C TYR A 346 9.45 15.92 10.21
N ARG A 347 10.21 16.98 10.50
CA ARG A 347 10.41 18.10 9.57
C ARG A 347 11.11 17.65 8.30
N ALA A 348 12.11 16.78 8.39
CA ALA A 348 12.80 16.23 7.22
C ALA A 348 11.87 15.35 6.37
N LEU A 349 11.09 14.46 6.98
CA LEU A 349 10.12 13.61 6.27
C LEU A 349 8.98 14.43 5.66
N LYS A 350 8.48 15.44 6.38
CA LYS A 350 7.46 16.36 5.89
C LYS A 350 7.98 17.18 4.71
N TRP A 351 9.19 17.74 4.83
CA TRP A 351 9.86 18.44 3.74
C TRP A 351 10.07 17.54 2.53
N LEU A 352 10.52 16.30 2.73
CA LEU A 352 10.61 15.33 1.65
C LEU A 352 9.24 15.16 0.97
N CYS A 353 8.17 14.90 1.71
CA CYS A 353 6.84 14.68 1.14
C CYS A 353 6.23 15.92 0.44
N GLU A 354 6.50 17.13 0.95
CA GLU A 354 5.96 18.39 0.43
C GLU A 354 6.85 19.02 -0.65
N ALA A 355 8.12 18.64 -0.74
CA ALA A 355 9.01 19.10 -1.79
C ALA A 355 8.52 18.54 -3.14
N PRO A 356 8.54 19.36 -4.21
CA PRO A 356 8.29 18.89 -5.56
C PRO A 356 9.41 17.93 -5.93
N TRP A 357 9.19 16.63 -5.73
CA TRP A 357 10.15 15.59 -6.03
C TRP A 357 10.49 15.63 -7.52
N THR A 358 11.67 16.15 -7.86
CA THR A 358 12.31 15.71 -9.09
C THR A 358 12.75 14.26 -8.85
N PRO A 359 12.45 13.31 -9.75
CA PRO A 359 12.87 11.90 -9.65
C PRO A 359 14.36 11.72 -9.36
N VAL A 360 15.17 12.73 -9.69
CA VAL A 360 16.60 12.84 -9.39
C VAL A 360 16.90 12.80 -7.88
N GLY A 361 16.05 13.41 -7.03
CA GLY A 361 16.22 13.42 -5.58
C GLY A 361 15.99 12.06 -4.93
N LEU A 362 14.99 11.31 -5.41
CA LEU A 362 14.73 9.92 -4.98
C LEU A 362 15.85 8.98 -5.45
N ALA A 363 16.30 9.13 -6.69
CA ALA A 363 17.43 8.36 -7.22
C ALA A 363 18.72 8.63 -6.43
N ALA A 364 19.02 9.90 -6.11
CA ALA A 364 20.18 10.26 -5.32
C ALA A 364 20.11 9.72 -3.88
N GLY A 365 18.93 9.77 -3.24
CA GLY A 365 18.72 9.22 -1.90
C GLY A 365 18.93 7.70 -1.83
N VAL A 366 18.42 6.95 -2.81
CA VAL A 366 18.62 5.50 -2.90
C VAL A 366 20.08 5.14 -3.17
N ILE A 367 20.76 5.88 -4.05
CA ILE A 367 22.18 5.68 -4.36
C ILE A 367 23.07 5.99 -3.13
N LEU A 368 22.74 7.02 -2.36
CA LEU A 368 23.47 7.38 -1.13
C LEU A 368 23.25 6.37 0.00
N ILE A 369 22.04 5.82 0.15
CA ILE A 369 21.74 4.77 1.14
C ILE A 369 22.42 3.45 0.76
N GLN A 370 22.42 3.07 -0.52
CA GLN A 370 23.09 1.86 -0.99
C GLN A 370 24.62 1.95 -0.86
N SER A 371 25.21 3.11 -1.17
CA SER A 371 26.65 3.34 -1.01
C SER A 371 27.06 3.43 0.46
N GLY A 372 26.23 4.03 1.33
CA GLY A 372 26.42 4.04 2.78
C GLY A 372 26.37 2.64 3.40
N ALA A 373 25.40 1.81 3.02
CA ALA A 373 25.29 0.42 3.48
C ALA A 373 26.47 -0.44 3.00
N ALA A 374 26.91 -0.26 1.74
CA ALA A 374 28.07 -0.96 1.19
C ALA A 374 29.38 -0.55 1.87
N ALA A 375 29.54 0.73 2.22
CA ALA A 375 30.70 1.24 2.96
C ALA A 375 30.74 0.69 4.39
N LEU A 376 29.59 0.64 5.08
CA LEU A 376 29.47 0.04 6.41
C LEU A 376 29.78 -1.46 6.39
N PHE A 377 29.31 -2.18 5.37
CA PHE A 377 29.62 -3.61 5.20
C PHE A 377 31.12 -3.85 4.96
N ARG A 378 31.80 -3.00 4.17
CA ARG A 378 33.25 -3.09 3.96
C ARG A 378 34.05 -2.79 5.21
N LEU A 379 33.65 -1.80 6.00
CA LEU A 379 34.28 -1.46 7.28
C LEU A 379 34.12 -2.56 8.33
N LEU A 380 32.96 -3.21 8.38
CA LEU A 380 32.70 -4.33 9.28
C LEU A 380 33.42 -5.62 8.84
N TRP A 381 33.61 -5.82 7.53
CA TRP A 381 34.32 -6.99 6.99
C TRP A 381 35.84 -6.92 7.14
N GLN A 382 36.44 -5.71 7.07
CA GLN A 382 37.88 -5.51 7.25
C GLN A 382 38.35 -5.65 8.71
N ARG A 383 37.45 -5.77 9.69
CA ARG A 383 37.76 -5.87 11.13
C ARG A 383 37.88 -7.30 11.67
N ARG A 384 38.01 -8.34 10.84
CA ARG A 384 38.36 -9.68 11.34
C ARG A 384 39.89 -9.84 11.38
N PRO A 385 40.52 -10.01 12.56
CA PRO A 385 41.94 -10.29 12.65
C PRO A 385 42.24 -11.69 12.09
N SER A 386 43.36 -11.78 11.38
CA SER A 386 43.96 -12.98 10.77
C SER A 386 44.29 -14.08 11.77
#